data_AF-A0A835HWB5-F1
#
_entry.id   AF-A0A835HWB5-F1
#
_cell.length_a   1.000
_cell.length_b   1.000
_cell.length_c   1.000
_cell.angle_alpha   90.00
_cell.angle_beta   90.00
_cell.angle_gamma   90.00
#
_symmetry.space_group_name_H-M   'P 1'
#
loop_
_entity.id
_entity.type
_entity.pdbx_description
1 polymer ?
#
loop_
_entity_poly.entity_id
_entity_poly.type
_entity_poly.pdbx_seq_one_letter_code
_entity_poly.pdbx_strand_id
1 'polypeptide(L)'
;MVRSLVCDRLSLLAQVFSATFIAVALAMALAWRLAIVIISLQPFIIGSFYARGVLMKRMSKKVLKAQTSSSKLASEAVSNHRTIAAFSSEEKIMGLFGASLEGPKSESQAVRTFFILVTTGRVIAEAGTVTSGLSKGRDAVKSVFTILKRKSKMHPDDPEGIKPQKLDGIYTAS
;
A
#
# COMPACT_ATOMS: atom_id res chain seq x y z
N MET A 1 -7.47 24.54 -11.73
CA MET A 1 -6.46 23.56 -11.25
C MET A 1 -6.94 22.73 -10.07
N VAL A 2 -7.44 23.32 -8.97
CA VAL A 2 -7.93 22.54 -7.81
C VAL A 2 -9.20 21.72 -8.13
N ARG A 3 -10.11 22.26 -8.93
CA ARG A 3 -11.35 21.58 -9.36
C ARG A 3 -11.12 20.36 -10.25
N SER A 4 -10.14 20.43 -11.16
CA SER A 4 -9.77 19.29 -12.03
C SER A 4 -9.09 18.20 -11.22
N LEU A 5 -8.19 18.55 -10.29
CA LEU A 5 -7.60 17.60 -9.34
C LEU A 5 -8.67 16.88 -8.50
N VAL A 6 -9.66 17.59 -7.98
CA VAL A 6 -10.76 16.97 -7.22
C VAL A 6 -11.59 16.04 -8.11
N CYS A 7 -11.89 16.43 -9.36
CA CYS A 7 -12.62 15.60 -10.32
C CYS A 7 -11.86 14.30 -10.65
N ASP A 8 -10.55 14.39 -10.90
CA ASP A 8 -9.72 13.23 -11.20
C ASP A 8 -9.68 12.25 -10.01
N ARG A 9 -9.60 12.77 -8.77
CA ARG A 9 -9.63 11.91 -7.57
C ARG A 9 -10.98 11.23 -7.38
N LEU A 10 -12.08 11.94 -7.61
CA LEU A 10 -13.43 11.38 -7.49
C LEU A 10 -13.70 10.32 -8.56
N SER A 11 -13.25 10.57 -9.80
CA SER A 11 -13.36 9.62 -10.91
C SER A 11 -12.56 8.34 -10.62
N LEU A 12 -11.32 8.47 -10.14
CA LEU A 12 -10.50 7.32 -9.74
C LEU A 12 -11.14 6.53 -8.60
N LEU A 13 -11.71 7.20 -7.59
CA LEU A 13 -12.43 6.53 -6.51
C LEU A 13 -13.63 5.75 -7.05
N ALA A 14 -14.48 6.38 -7.86
CA ALA A 14 -15.64 5.75 -8.47
C ALA A 14 -15.25 4.54 -9.33
N GLN A 15 -14.16 4.65 -10.10
CA GLN A 15 -13.63 3.57 -10.92
C GLN A 15 -13.15 2.39 -10.07
N VAL A 16 -12.42 2.64 -8.97
CA VAL A 16 -11.94 1.58 -8.06
C VAL A 16 -13.10 0.83 -7.43
N PHE A 17 -14.18 1.53 -7.03
CA PHE A 17 -15.38 0.88 -6.49
C PHE A 17 -16.07 -0.01 -7.52
N SER A 18 -16.28 0.51 -8.73
CA SER A 18 -16.93 -0.23 -9.81
C SER A 18 -16.14 -1.49 -10.21
N ALA A 19 -14.83 -1.35 -10.42
CA ALA A 19 -13.95 -2.48 -10.76
C ALA A 19 -13.91 -3.54 -9.65
N THR A 20 -13.88 -3.10 -8.39
CA THR A 20 -13.90 -4.02 -7.23
C THR A 20 -15.21 -4.79 -7.18
N PHE A 21 -16.36 -4.15 -7.43
CA PHE A 21 -17.65 -4.82 -7.41
C PHE A 21 -17.76 -5.91 -8.48
N ILE A 22 -17.32 -5.61 -9.71
CA ILE A 22 -17.31 -6.57 -10.83
C ILE A 22 -16.39 -7.76 -10.50
N ALA A 23 -15.19 -7.50 -9.95
CA ALA A 23 -14.26 -8.55 -9.54
C ALA A 23 -14.84 -9.43 -8.43
N VAL A 24 -15.50 -8.85 -7.42
CA VAL A 24 -16.15 -9.59 -6.34
C VAL A 24 -17.30 -10.45 -6.86
N ALA A 25 -18.12 -9.92 -7.78
CA ALA A 25 -19.22 -10.66 -8.38
C ALA A 25 -18.73 -11.89 -9.17
N LEU A 26 -17.68 -11.73 -9.99
CA LEU A 26 -17.05 -12.83 -10.73
C LEU A 26 -16.38 -13.85 -9.80
N ALA A 27 -15.69 -13.38 -8.75
CA ALA A 27 -15.06 -14.25 -7.76
C ALA A 27 -16.07 -15.08 -6.98
N MET A 28 -17.21 -14.48 -6.65
CA MET A 28 -18.32 -15.15 -5.95
C MET A 28 -19.00 -16.21 -6.84
N ALA A 29 -19.08 -15.97 -8.16
CA ALA A 29 -19.62 -16.93 -9.11
C ALA A 29 -18.73 -18.18 -9.29
N LEU A 30 -17.40 -18.03 -9.25
CA LEU A 30 -16.47 -19.14 -9.53
C LEU A 30 -16.13 -19.99 -8.30
N ALA A 31 -16.06 -19.40 -7.10
CA ALA A 31 -15.64 -20.12 -5.89
C ALA A 31 -16.25 -19.52 -4.61
N TRP A 32 -17.57 -19.65 -4.46
CA TRP A 32 -18.33 -19.08 -3.33
C TRP A 32 -17.79 -19.48 -1.93
N ARG A 33 -17.23 -20.69 -1.79
CA ARG A 33 -16.67 -21.18 -0.51
C ARG A 33 -15.41 -20.43 -0.07
N LEU A 34 -14.52 -20.05 -1.01
CA LEU A 34 -13.32 -19.28 -0.70
C LEU A 34 -13.65 -17.78 -0.52
N ALA A 35 -14.65 -17.28 -1.25
CA ALA A 35 -15.07 -15.89 -1.18
C ALA A 35 -15.60 -15.49 0.21
N ILE A 36 -16.44 -16.32 0.84
CA ILE A 36 -17.02 -16.04 2.16
C ILE A 36 -15.93 -15.95 3.26
N VAL A 37 -14.88 -16.79 3.16
CA VAL A 37 -13.73 -16.76 4.08
C VAL A 37 -12.97 -15.43 3.95
N ILE A 38 -12.70 -14.99 2.72
CA ILE A 38 -11.99 -13.73 2.45
C ILE A 38 -12.84 -12.53 2.91
N ILE A 39 -14.14 -12.53 2.62
CA ILE A 39 -15.07 -11.46 3.02
C ILE A 39 -15.13 -11.33 4.55
N SER A 40 -15.14 -12.44 5.28
CA SER A 40 -15.13 -12.43 6.76
C SER A 40 -13.82 -11.89 7.34
N LEU A 41 -12.71 -12.01 6.61
CA LEU A 41 -11.41 -11.52 7.05
C LEU A 41 -11.26 -9.99 6.87
N GLN A 42 -11.96 -9.39 5.90
CA GLN A 42 -11.91 -7.94 5.64
C GLN A 42 -12.31 -7.07 6.85
N PRO A 43 -13.45 -7.28 7.54
CA PRO A 43 -13.81 -6.48 8.70
C PRO A 43 -12.81 -6.65 9.86
N PHE A 44 -12.20 -7.83 10.01
CA PHE A 44 -11.16 -8.06 11.03
C PHE A 44 -9.90 -7.22 10.76
N ILE A 45 -9.48 -7.15 9.50
CA ILE A 45 -8.36 -6.30 9.06
C ILE A 45 -8.70 -4.83 9.29
N ILE A 46 -9.90 -4.38 8.89
CA ILE A 46 -10.36 -2.99 9.10
C ILE A 46 -10.35 -2.63 10.60
N GLY A 47 -10.88 -3.50 11.45
CA GLY A 47 -10.86 -3.32 12.91
C GLY A 47 -9.44 -3.19 13.45
N SER A 48 -8.51 -4.03 12.97
CA SER A 48 -7.09 -3.94 13.32
C SER A 48 -6.48 -2.60 12.89
N PHE A 49 -6.73 -2.15 11.67
CA PHE A 49 -6.25 -0.84 11.19
C PHE A 49 -6.82 0.33 12.00
N TYR A 50 -8.11 0.28 12.34
CA TYR A 50 -8.74 1.28 13.19
C TYR A 50 -8.10 1.32 14.58
N ALA A 51 -7.91 0.16 15.21
CA ALA A 51 -7.25 0.04 16.51
C ALA A 51 -5.82 0.61 16.48
N ARG A 52 -5.05 0.30 15.44
CA ARG A 52 -3.70 0.87 15.21
C ARG A 52 -3.75 2.40 15.11
N GLY A 53 -4.70 2.94 14.34
CA GLY A 53 -4.88 4.38 14.18
C GLY A 53 -5.27 5.08 15.47
N VAL A 54 -6.18 4.49 16.26
CA VAL A 54 -6.58 5.01 17.57
C VAL A 54 -5.43 4.98 18.56
N LEU A 55 -4.66 3.89 18.60
CA LEU A 55 -3.49 3.76 19.48
C LEU A 55 -2.46 4.85 19.18
N MET A 56 -2.13 5.08 17.91
CA MET A 56 -1.22 6.15 17.49
C MET A 56 -1.74 7.54 17.87
N LYS A 57 -3.03 7.82 17.69
CA LYS A 57 -3.62 9.10 18.10
C LYS A 57 -3.56 9.30 19.61
N ARG A 58 -3.87 8.27 20.40
CA ARG A 58 -3.82 8.33 21.87
C ARG A 58 -2.40 8.60 22.37
N MET A 59 -1.44 7.89 21.80
CA MET A 59 -0.02 8.03 22.10
C MET A 59 0.52 9.41 21.72
N SER A 60 0.17 9.91 20.53
CA SER A 60 0.55 11.26 20.09
C SER A 60 -0.03 12.34 21.00
N LYS A 61 -1.28 12.19 21.47
CA LYS A 61 -1.87 13.08 22.48
C LYS A 61 -1.15 13.03 23.83
N LYS A 62 -0.75 11.84 24.31
CA LYS A 62 0.03 11.70 25.55
C LYS A 62 1.37 12.43 25.46
N VAL A 63 2.12 12.19 24.36
CA VAL A 63 3.41 12.86 24.11
C VAL A 63 3.23 14.36 24.00
N LEU A 64 2.23 14.83 23.25
CA LEU A 64 1.95 16.26 23.08
C LEU A 64 1.57 16.93 24.41
N LYS A 65 0.78 16.26 25.25
CA LYS A 65 0.39 16.79 26.57
C LYS A 65 1.60 16.97 27.46
N ALA A 66 2.46 15.95 27.56
CA ALA A 66 3.70 16.03 28.32
C ALA A 66 4.68 17.07 27.76
N GLN A 67 4.77 17.17 26.44
CA GLN A 67 5.58 18.19 25.77
C GLN A 67 5.07 19.59 26.07
N THR A 68 3.75 19.80 26.04
CA THR A 68 3.14 21.10 26.35
C THR A 68 3.39 21.49 27.81
N SER A 69 3.24 20.56 28.76
CA SER A 69 3.57 20.81 30.17
C SER A 69 5.06 21.13 30.36
N SER A 70 5.94 20.40 29.69
CA SER A 70 7.39 20.61 29.75
C SER A 70 7.80 21.95 29.12
N SER A 71 7.18 22.34 28.00
CA SER A 71 7.38 23.63 27.36
C SER A 71 6.90 24.80 28.21
N LYS A 72 5.78 24.63 28.93
CA LYS A 72 5.32 25.62 29.92
C LYS A 72 6.34 25.79 31.04
N LEU A 73 6.79 24.68 31.64
CA LEU A 73 7.80 24.70 32.70
C LEU A 73 9.11 25.36 32.22
N ALA A 74 9.56 25.03 31.01
CA ALA A 74 10.73 25.67 30.41
C ALA A 74 10.52 27.18 30.18
N SER A 75 9.33 27.58 29.73
CA SER A 75 8.99 29.00 29.54
C SER A 75 8.97 29.78 30.86
N GLU A 76 8.43 29.19 31.93
CA GLU A 76 8.47 29.77 33.28
C GLU A 76 9.91 29.90 33.78
N ALA A 77 10.73 28.87 33.56
CA ALA A 77 12.13 28.88 33.96
C ALA A 77 12.94 29.97 33.23
N VAL A 78 12.74 30.14 31.93
CA VAL A 78 13.40 31.19 31.14
C VAL A 78 12.93 32.58 31.58
N SER A 79 11.63 32.76 31.81
CA SER A 79 11.08 34.03 32.30
C SER A 79 11.63 34.40 33.68
N ASN A 80 11.83 33.42 34.56
CA ASN A 80 12.29 33.62 35.94
C ASN A 80 13.76 33.20 36.17
N HIS A 81 14.59 33.24 35.13
CA HIS A 81 15.99 32.77 35.19
C HIS A 81 16.80 33.44 36.31
N ARG A 82 16.64 34.76 36.52
CA ARG A 82 17.34 35.49 37.60
C ARG A 82 17.00 34.95 38.99
N THR A 83 15.75 34.55 39.20
CA THR A 83 15.29 33.96 40.46
C THR A 83 15.86 32.56 40.64
N ILE A 84 15.82 31.71 39.61
CA ILE A 84 16.33 30.33 39.69
C ILE A 84 17.84 30.32 39.96
N ALA A 85 18.59 31.20 39.30
CA ALA A 85 20.03 31.37 39.52
C ALA A 85 20.32 31.88 40.95
N ALA A 86 19.55 32.85 41.44
CA ALA A 86 19.69 33.36 42.82
C ALA A 86 19.38 32.30 43.90
N PHE A 87 18.50 31.34 43.60
CA PHE A 87 18.18 30.21 44.48
C PHE A 87 18.96 28.93 44.17
N SER A 88 19.91 28.94 43.20
CA SER A 88 20.67 27.77 42.72
C SER A 88 19.82 26.50 42.52
N SER A 89 18.58 26.67 42.05
CA SER A 89 17.57 25.59 41.96
C SER A 89 17.39 25.04 40.53
N GLU A 90 18.39 25.19 39.68
CA GLU A 90 18.37 24.77 38.27
C GLU A 90 18.18 23.26 38.13
N GLU A 91 18.87 22.48 38.96
CA GLU A 91 18.82 21.02 38.94
C GLU A 91 17.41 20.48 39.22
N LYS A 92 16.67 21.16 40.10
CA LYS A 92 15.27 20.82 40.42
C LYS A 92 14.34 21.03 39.22
N ILE A 93 14.50 22.14 38.50
CA ILE A 93 13.71 22.44 37.29
C ILE A 93 14.04 21.41 36.20
N MET A 94 15.31 21.08 36.04
CA MET A 94 15.77 20.11 35.04
C MET A 94 15.29 18.69 35.35
N GLY A 95 15.24 18.30 36.63
CA GLY A 95 14.64 17.06 37.09
C GLY A 95 13.13 16.99 36.82
N LEU A 96 12.37 18.05 37.10
CA LEU A 96 10.94 18.13 36.78
C LEU A 96 10.66 18.04 35.28
N PHE A 97 11.51 18.67 34.45
CA PHE A 97 11.43 18.58 33.00
C PHE A 97 11.70 17.16 32.50
N GLY A 98 12.74 16.51 33.03
CA GLY A 98 13.08 15.11 32.73
C GLY A 98 11.93 14.15 33.05
N ALA A 99 11.42 14.22 34.28
CA ALA A 99 10.33 13.38 34.77
C ALA A 99 9.04 13.54 33.94
N SER A 100 8.73 14.76 33.49
CA SER A 100 7.55 15.05 32.66
C SER A 100 7.65 14.39 31.28
N LEU A 101 8.86 14.17 30.76
CA LEU A 101 9.11 13.56 29.46
C LEU A 101 9.38 12.05 29.51
N GLU A 102 9.85 11.50 30.63
CA GLU A 102 10.26 10.09 30.75
C GLU A 102 9.13 9.10 30.50
N GLY A 103 7.97 9.30 31.13
CA GLY A 103 6.80 8.44 30.98
C GLY A 103 6.32 8.30 29.52
N PRO A 104 6.06 9.42 28.80
CA PRO A 104 5.68 9.35 27.39
C PRO A 104 6.79 8.87 26.47
N LYS A 105 8.07 9.06 26.80
CA LYS A 105 9.20 8.66 25.94
C LYS A 105 9.37 7.14 25.87
N SER A 106 9.31 6.43 27.00
CA SER A 106 9.54 4.98 27.03
C SER A 106 8.37 4.20 26.39
N GLU A 107 7.12 4.52 26.75
CA GLU A 107 5.91 3.99 26.09
C GLU A 107 5.89 4.35 24.60
N SER A 108 6.33 5.59 24.32
CA SER A 108 6.70 6.20 23.04
C SER A 108 7.40 5.26 22.07
N GLN A 109 8.60 4.87 22.50
CA GLN A 109 9.63 4.32 21.64
C GLN A 109 9.34 2.88 21.23
N ALA A 110 9.00 2.01 22.19
CA ALA A 110 8.79 0.59 21.91
C ALA A 110 7.63 0.37 20.93
N VAL A 111 6.49 1.02 21.18
CA VAL A 111 5.30 0.91 20.32
C VAL A 111 5.58 1.49 18.93
N ARG A 112 6.26 2.64 18.85
CA ARG A 112 6.60 3.27 17.55
C ARG A 112 7.55 2.40 16.73
N THR A 113 8.58 1.83 17.34
CA THR A 113 9.53 0.92 16.69
C THR A 113 8.84 -0.33 16.18
N PHE A 114 7.95 -0.94 16.98
CA PHE A 114 7.14 -2.08 16.56
C PHE A 114 6.31 -1.75 15.31
N PHE A 115 5.64 -0.59 15.29
CA PHE A 115 4.85 -0.17 14.15
C PHE A 115 5.67 0.09 12.88
N ILE A 116 6.85 0.69 13.02
CA ILE A 116 7.77 0.89 11.89
C ILE A 116 8.16 -0.46 11.31
N LEU A 117 8.57 -1.42 12.15
CA LEU A 117 8.95 -2.76 11.71
C LEU A 117 7.81 -3.47 10.96
N VAL A 118 6.61 -3.48 11.54
CA VAL A 118 5.42 -4.11 10.95
C VAL A 118 5.05 -3.46 9.61
N THR A 119 5.12 -2.13 9.53
CA THR A 119 4.75 -1.39 8.30
C THR A 119 5.75 -1.67 7.18
N THR A 120 7.04 -1.62 7.48
CA THR A 120 8.10 -1.96 6.51
C THR A 120 7.97 -3.39 6.02
N GLY A 121 7.73 -4.36 6.92
CA GLY A 121 7.52 -5.76 6.54
C GLY A 121 6.33 -5.94 5.59
N ARG A 122 5.24 -5.20 5.81
CA ARG A 122 4.08 -5.22 4.92
C ARG A 122 4.39 -4.67 3.53
N VAL A 123 5.11 -3.55 3.44
CA VAL A 123 5.51 -2.95 2.16
C VAL A 123 6.36 -3.92 1.34
N ILE A 124 7.28 -4.65 2.00
CA ILE A 124 8.11 -5.67 1.33
C ILE A 124 7.25 -6.82 0.81
N ALA A 125 6.28 -7.29 1.60
CA ALA A 125 5.37 -8.35 1.17
C ALA A 125 4.54 -7.94 -0.05
N GLU A 126 4.01 -6.71 -0.08
CA GLU A 126 3.28 -6.17 -1.23
C GLU A 126 4.20 -5.99 -2.46
N ALA A 127 5.45 -5.56 -2.28
CA ALA A 127 6.41 -5.48 -3.38
C ALA A 127 6.70 -6.86 -3.98
N GLY A 128 6.86 -7.89 -3.14
CA GLY A 128 7.13 -9.26 -3.58
C GLY A 128 5.99 -9.85 -4.42
N THR A 129 4.73 -9.62 -4.04
CA THR A 129 3.58 -10.09 -4.82
C THR A 129 3.52 -9.40 -6.19
N VAL A 130 3.80 -8.10 -6.28
CA VAL A 130 3.85 -7.35 -7.55
C VAL A 130 4.97 -7.85 -8.47
N THR A 131 6.18 -8.09 -7.95
CA THR A 131 7.29 -8.63 -8.74
C THR A 131 6.96 -10.00 -9.31
N SER A 132 6.30 -10.86 -8.53
CA SER A 132 5.85 -12.18 -9.02
C SER A 132 4.75 -12.08 -10.08
N GLY A 133 3.90 -11.05 -10.03
CA GLY A 133 2.93 -10.75 -11.08
C GLY A 133 3.60 -10.31 -12.38
N LEU A 134 4.64 -9.49 -12.30
CA LEU A 134 5.41 -9.02 -13.45
C LEU A 134 6.13 -10.16 -14.17
N SER A 135 6.74 -11.10 -13.45
CA SER A 135 7.42 -12.24 -14.07
C SER A 135 6.45 -13.11 -14.87
N LYS A 136 5.29 -13.44 -14.29
CA LYS A 136 4.21 -14.17 -14.97
C LYS A 136 3.68 -13.41 -16.19
N GLY A 137 3.50 -12.10 -16.06
CA GLY A 137 3.08 -11.24 -17.17
C GLY A 137 4.09 -11.23 -18.33
N ARG A 138 5.40 -11.19 -18.01
CA ARG A 138 6.46 -11.24 -19.02
C ARG A 138 6.45 -12.56 -19.81
N ASP A 139 6.26 -13.68 -19.14
CA ASP A 139 6.21 -14.99 -19.80
C ASP A 139 4.98 -15.13 -20.71
N ALA A 140 3.83 -14.60 -20.28
CA ALA A 140 2.63 -14.54 -21.11
C ALA A 140 2.84 -13.71 -22.38
N VAL A 141 3.45 -12.52 -22.27
CA VAL A 141 3.77 -11.67 -23.44
C VAL A 141 4.75 -12.38 -24.37
N LYS A 142 5.78 -13.05 -23.83
CA LYS A 142 6.74 -13.82 -24.63
C LYS A 142 6.05 -14.91 -25.44
N SER A 143 5.11 -15.63 -24.83
CA SER A 143 4.30 -16.65 -25.52
C SER A 143 3.52 -16.07 -26.69
N VAL A 144 2.83 -14.94 -26.50
CA VAL A 144 2.10 -14.25 -27.58
C VAL A 144 3.04 -13.84 -28.71
N PHE A 145 4.20 -13.28 -28.37
CA PHE A 145 5.17 -12.84 -29.36
C PHE A 145 5.80 -14.00 -30.13
N THR A 146 6.01 -15.15 -29.48
CA THR A 146 6.43 -16.39 -30.12
C THR A 146 5.39 -16.89 -31.12
N ILE A 147 4.09 -16.77 -30.82
CA ILE A 147 3.02 -17.11 -31.76
C ILE A 147 3.00 -16.13 -32.93
N LEU A 148 3.09 -14.82 -32.68
CA LEU A 148 3.08 -13.80 -33.73
C LEU A 148 4.29 -13.89 -34.67
N LYS A 149 5.48 -14.18 -34.14
CA LYS A 149 6.70 -14.37 -34.95
C LYS A 149 6.82 -15.75 -35.56
N ARG A 150 5.87 -16.66 -35.32
CA ARG A 150 5.89 -17.98 -35.96
C ARG A 150 5.69 -17.78 -37.46
N LYS A 151 6.74 -17.95 -38.25
CA LYS A 151 6.62 -18.01 -39.71
C LYS A 151 5.65 -19.15 -40.06
N SER A 152 4.53 -18.79 -40.71
CA SER A 152 3.63 -19.75 -41.33
C SER A 152 4.37 -20.52 -42.42
N LYS A 153 4.22 -21.84 -42.46
CA LYS A 153 4.77 -22.69 -43.53
C LYS A 153 3.97 -22.55 -44.84
N MET A 154 2.78 -21.92 -44.81
CA MET A 154 2.02 -21.50 -45.98
C MET A 154 2.04 -19.98 -46.09
N HIS A 155 2.76 -19.44 -47.06
CA HIS A 155 2.71 -18.01 -47.41
C HIS A 155 1.50 -17.81 -48.35
N PRO A 156 0.47 -17.01 -47.97
CA PRO A 156 -0.63 -16.70 -48.88
C PRO A 156 -0.19 -15.83 -50.07
N ASP A 157 0.93 -15.11 -49.92
CA ASP A 157 1.57 -14.27 -50.94
C ASP A 157 2.89 -14.90 -51.43
N ASP A 158 2.90 -16.20 -51.70
CA ASP A 158 4.04 -16.84 -52.36
C ASP A 158 4.01 -16.49 -53.87
N PRO A 159 4.97 -15.69 -54.39
CA PRO A 159 5.01 -15.36 -55.81
C PRO A 159 5.30 -16.57 -56.71
N GLU A 160 5.74 -17.71 -56.15
CA GLU A 160 5.95 -18.98 -56.85
C GLU A 160 4.73 -19.93 -56.79
N GLY A 161 3.62 -19.49 -56.17
CA GLY A 161 2.39 -20.27 -56.08
C GLY A 161 1.73 -20.50 -57.45
N ILE A 162 1.59 -21.76 -57.86
CA ILE A 162 0.93 -22.16 -59.11
C ILE A 162 -0.55 -21.76 -59.04
N LYS A 163 -0.99 -20.86 -59.93
CA LYS A 163 -2.42 -20.51 -60.14
C LYS A 163 -2.97 -21.35 -61.30
N PRO A 164 -3.75 -22.42 -61.05
CA PRO A 164 -4.26 -23.27 -62.12
C PRO A 164 -5.34 -22.52 -62.94
N GLN A 165 -5.25 -22.62 -64.26
CA GLN A 165 -6.17 -21.93 -65.18
C GLN A 165 -7.54 -22.62 -65.29
N LYS A 166 -7.66 -23.88 -64.84
CA LYS A 166 -8.90 -24.65 -64.75
C LYS A 166 -8.78 -25.73 -63.68
N LEU A 167 -9.83 -25.89 -62.87
CA LEU A 167 -9.91 -26.84 -61.75
C LEU A 167 -10.84 -28.00 -62.15
N ASP A 168 -10.28 -29.15 -62.51
CA ASP A 168 -11.06 -30.35 -62.90
C ASP A 168 -11.38 -31.29 -61.73
N GLY A 169 -11.07 -30.91 -60.48
CA GLY A 169 -11.60 -31.58 -59.28
C GLY A 169 -11.17 -33.03 -59.04
N ILE A 170 -10.11 -33.52 -59.70
CA ILE A 170 -9.60 -34.88 -59.50
C ILE A 170 -8.55 -34.87 -58.38
N TYR A 171 -8.89 -35.46 -57.23
CA TYR A 171 -7.95 -35.70 -56.14
C TYR A 171 -7.56 -37.18 -56.15
N THR A 172 -6.36 -37.50 -56.63
CA THR A 172 -5.77 -38.84 -56.46
C THR A 172 -5.15 -38.92 -55.07
N ALA A 173 -5.74 -39.71 -54.19
CA ALA A 173 -5.14 -40.09 -52.91
C ALA A 173 -3.99 -41.08 -53.16
N SER A 174 -2.80 -40.79 -52.63
CA SER A 174 -1.68 -41.72 -52.47
C SER A 174 -1.24 -41.71 -51.02
#